data_AF-A0A9W9ER62-F1
#
_entry.id   AF-A0A9W9ER62-F1
#
_cell.length_a   1.000
_cell.length_b   1.000
_cell.length_c   1.000
_cell.angle_alpha   90.00
_cell.angle_beta   90.00
_cell.angle_gamma   90.00
#
_symmetry.space_group_name_H-M   'P 1'
#
loop_
_entity.id
_entity.type
_entity.pdbx_description
1 polymer ?
#
loop_
_entity_poly.entity_id
_entity_poly.type
_entity_poly.pdbx_seq_one_letter_code
_entity_poly.pdbx_strand_id
1 'polypeptide(L)'
;MVSATISIYHPNWSANSWQLLLIFYGACLGSFLICTFANRYLPQVDIACATWTAVIIVVILIAVSVQAAASRHDASYVLAHYDKSFAGWGTFSFFIGLLPAAYTFSAIAMSMVEECAHSAIKVPRAIALSVPVNGTAGLFFIIPLCVTLPAQADIINAPSGQALPYILHWVMGSAGDGLGLMFLVRVITLFCSISITVAALRSTWAVARDGALPLARFWTRVHLRLGLSVWSLALLTLIQMLLGLINLGSSSAFTAFVSVGVIALAAAYAIPISLSLWHCRAEVARAP
;
A
#
# COMPACT_ATOMS: atom_id res chain seq x y z
N MET A 1 2.38 -11.90 0.35
CA MET A 1 2.39 -12.29 -1.07
C MET A 1 3.57 -13.21 -1.48
N VAL A 2 4.87 -12.97 -1.19
CA VAL A 2 6.01 -13.82 -1.72
C VAL A 2 5.79 -15.30 -1.41
N SER A 3 5.44 -15.61 -0.16
CA SER A 3 5.05 -16.95 0.26
C SER A 3 3.90 -17.53 -0.55
N ALA A 4 2.83 -16.75 -0.78
CA ALA A 4 1.66 -17.18 -1.54
C ALA A 4 2.01 -17.59 -2.97
N THR A 5 2.88 -16.82 -3.65
CA THR A 5 3.34 -17.18 -5.00
C THR A 5 4.12 -18.49 -4.98
N ILE A 6 5.02 -18.70 -4.01
CA ILE A 6 5.79 -19.95 -3.90
C ILE A 6 4.87 -21.14 -3.57
N SER A 7 3.91 -20.98 -2.66
CA SER A 7 2.96 -22.04 -2.29
C SER A 7 2.02 -22.44 -3.42
N ILE A 8 1.75 -21.55 -4.38
CA ILE A 8 0.95 -21.89 -5.58
C ILE A 8 1.73 -22.84 -6.52
N TYR A 9 3.05 -22.68 -6.64
CA TYR A 9 3.89 -23.53 -7.51
C TYR A 9 4.48 -24.75 -6.80
N HIS A 10 4.63 -24.68 -5.48
CA HIS A 10 5.06 -25.77 -4.62
C HIS A 10 4.00 -26.04 -3.54
N PRO A 11 2.98 -26.86 -3.85
CA PRO A 11 1.86 -27.11 -2.94
C PRO A 11 2.27 -27.79 -1.63
N ASN A 12 3.43 -28.46 -1.59
CA ASN A 12 3.98 -29.07 -0.37
C ASN A 12 4.72 -28.06 0.53
N TRP A 13 4.87 -26.80 0.09
CA TRP A 13 5.57 -25.77 0.84
C TRP A 13 4.58 -24.76 1.42
N SER A 14 4.35 -24.86 2.72
CA SER A 14 3.70 -23.83 3.51
C SER A 14 4.76 -23.02 4.25
N ALA A 15 4.72 -21.69 4.09
CA ALA A 15 5.65 -20.82 4.79
C ALA A 15 5.35 -20.85 6.29
N ASN A 16 6.32 -21.29 7.10
CA ASN A 16 6.22 -21.18 8.55
C ASN A 16 6.23 -19.71 8.99
N SER A 17 5.65 -19.39 10.15
CA SER A 17 5.57 -18.02 10.68
C SER A 17 6.94 -17.33 10.79
N TRP A 18 7.99 -18.07 11.11
CA TRP A 18 9.36 -17.55 11.16
C TRP A 18 9.93 -17.24 9.76
N GLN A 19 9.56 -18.02 8.73
CA GLN A 19 9.98 -17.77 7.35
C GLN A 19 9.30 -16.52 6.80
N LEU A 20 8.02 -16.32 7.12
CA LEU A 20 7.29 -15.09 6.79
C LEU A 20 7.94 -13.86 7.42
N LEU A 21 8.38 -13.97 8.66
CA LEU A 21 9.08 -12.88 9.36
C LEU A 21 10.45 -12.59 8.73
N LEU A 22 11.24 -13.60 8.36
CA LEU A 22 12.51 -13.38 7.67
C LEU A 22 12.33 -12.74 6.29
N ILE A 23 11.31 -13.15 5.53
CA ILE A 23 10.97 -12.50 4.26
C ILE A 23 10.60 -11.03 4.49
N PHE A 24 9.80 -10.75 5.53
CA PHE A 24 9.47 -9.38 5.92
C PHE A 24 10.72 -8.58 6.31
N TYR A 25 11.64 -9.17 7.05
CA TYR A 25 12.90 -8.53 7.44
C TYR A 25 13.81 -8.24 6.24
N GLY A 26 13.92 -9.21 5.33
CA GLY A 26 14.62 -9.03 4.06
C GLY A 26 14.02 -7.89 3.22
N ALA A 27 12.68 -7.79 3.17
CA ALA A 27 12.01 -6.69 2.49
C ALA A 27 12.27 -5.33 3.17
N CYS A 28 12.22 -5.27 4.51
CA CYS A 28 12.52 -4.04 5.26
C CYS A 28 13.96 -3.57 5.05
N LEU A 29 14.92 -4.49 5.12
CA LEU A 29 16.34 -4.20 4.87
C LEU A 29 16.60 -3.86 3.40
N GLY A 30 15.92 -4.51 2.46
CA GLY A 30 15.97 -4.17 1.04
C GLY A 30 15.50 -2.73 0.80
N SER A 31 14.34 -2.37 1.32
CA SER A 31 13.84 -0.99 1.27
C SER A 31 14.79 -0.02 1.98
N PHE A 32 15.36 -0.39 3.14
CA PHE A 32 16.38 0.42 3.84
C PHE A 32 17.58 0.75 2.94
N LEU A 33 18.16 -0.27 2.31
CA LEU A 33 19.33 -0.13 1.44
C LEU A 33 18.98 0.71 0.21
N ILE A 34 17.86 0.40 -0.46
CA ILE A 34 17.44 1.13 -1.66
C ILE A 34 17.15 2.61 -1.30
N CYS A 35 16.42 2.89 -0.23
CA CYS A 35 16.16 4.26 0.21
C CYS A 35 17.45 5.00 0.60
N THR A 36 18.43 4.30 1.19
CA THR A 36 19.71 4.92 1.59
C THR A 36 20.55 5.29 0.36
N PHE A 37 20.70 4.40 -0.61
CA PHE A 37 21.59 4.61 -1.76
C PHE A 37 20.92 5.28 -2.97
N ALA A 38 19.62 5.06 -3.17
CA ALA A 38 18.87 5.56 -4.32
C ALA A 38 18.11 6.87 -4.06
N ASN A 39 18.36 7.54 -2.92
CA ASN A 39 17.69 8.81 -2.57
C ASN A 39 17.77 9.86 -3.68
N ARG A 40 18.92 9.94 -4.36
CA ARG A 40 19.14 10.86 -5.49
C ARG A 40 18.23 10.59 -6.70
N TYR A 41 17.81 9.34 -6.89
CA TYR A 41 17.00 8.89 -8.02
C TYR A 41 15.51 8.82 -7.70
N LEU A 42 15.10 9.16 -6.47
CA LEU A 42 13.71 9.04 -6.03
C LEU A 42 12.69 9.71 -6.95
N PRO A 43 12.90 10.94 -7.46
CA PRO A 43 11.93 11.54 -8.37
C PRO A 43 11.74 10.72 -9.65
N GLN A 44 12.82 10.10 -10.15
CA GLN A 44 12.76 9.24 -11.33
C GLN A 44 12.10 7.90 -11.00
N VAL A 45 12.35 7.35 -9.80
CA VAL A 45 11.71 6.12 -9.31
C VAL A 45 10.20 6.32 -9.13
N ASP A 46 9.75 7.46 -8.62
CA ASP A 46 8.31 7.75 -8.46
C ASP A 46 7.61 7.90 -9.82
N ILE A 47 8.24 8.55 -10.81
CA ILE A 47 7.71 8.63 -12.18
C ILE A 47 7.69 7.24 -12.83
N ALA A 48 8.76 6.46 -12.67
CA ALA A 48 8.82 5.08 -13.15
C ALA A 48 7.72 4.22 -12.49
N CYS A 49 7.50 4.36 -11.19
CA CYS A 49 6.44 3.68 -10.46
C CYS A 49 5.05 4.03 -11.00
N ALA A 50 4.78 5.33 -11.24
CA ALA A 50 3.50 5.78 -11.78
C ALA A 50 3.25 5.22 -13.19
N THR A 51 4.24 5.29 -14.07
CA THR A 51 4.14 4.75 -15.44
C THR A 51 4.00 3.22 -15.44
N TRP A 52 4.78 2.53 -14.61
CA TRP A 52 4.72 1.08 -14.44
C TRP A 52 3.35 0.61 -13.91
N THR A 53 2.78 1.35 -12.95
CA THR A 53 1.44 1.07 -12.42
C THR A 53 0.39 1.23 -13.52
N ALA A 54 0.44 2.30 -14.31
CA ALA A 54 -0.49 2.51 -15.42
C ALA A 54 -0.41 1.38 -16.46
N VAL A 55 0.80 0.97 -16.83
CA VAL A 55 1.03 -0.16 -17.74
C VAL A 55 0.42 -1.45 -17.18
N ILE A 56 0.63 -1.74 -15.89
CA ILE A 56 0.14 -2.98 -15.28
C ILE A 56 -1.38 -3.01 -15.18
N ILE A 57 -2.03 -1.89 -14.89
CA ILE A 57 -3.49 -1.82 -14.89
C ILE A 57 -4.02 -2.24 -16.27
N VAL A 58 -3.43 -1.72 -17.34
CA VAL A 58 -3.80 -2.08 -18.72
C VAL A 58 -3.48 -3.55 -19.02
N VAL A 59 -2.30 -4.04 -18.64
CA VAL A 59 -1.90 -5.44 -18.85
C VAL A 59 -2.82 -6.40 -18.12
N ILE A 60 -3.15 -6.13 -16.85
CA ILE A 60 -4.08 -6.96 -16.07
C ILE A 60 -5.47 -6.91 -16.69
N LEU A 61 -5.95 -5.73 -17.07
CA LEU A 61 -7.26 -5.58 -17.70
C LEU A 61 -7.35 -6.40 -18.99
N ILE A 62 -6.34 -6.35 -19.86
CA ILE A 62 -6.30 -7.13 -21.10
C ILE A 62 -6.16 -8.62 -20.80
N ALA A 63 -5.17 -9.01 -19.99
CA ALA A 63 -4.84 -10.40 -19.74
C ALA A 63 -6.00 -11.15 -19.06
N VAL A 64 -6.62 -10.53 -18.06
CA VAL A 64 -7.81 -11.06 -17.40
C VAL A 64 -8.98 -11.11 -18.38
N SER A 65 -9.21 -10.07 -19.19
CA SER A 65 -10.33 -10.05 -20.15
C SER A 65 -10.23 -11.09 -21.26
N VAL A 66 -9.03 -11.37 -21.75
CA VAL A 66 -8.76 -12.37 -22.80
C VAL A 66 -8.96 -13.79 -22.24
N GLN A 67 -8.41 -14.07 -21.06
CA GLN A 67 -8.46 -15.41 -20.48
C GLN A 67 -9.83 -15.74 -19.84
N ALA A 68 -10.60 -14.72 -19.46
CA ALA A 68 -11.95 -14.84 -18.90
C ALA A 68 -13.01 -15.44 -19.84
N ALA A 69 -12.68 -15.76 -21.10
CA ALA A 69 -13.64 -16.23 -22.09
C ALA A 69 -14.43 -17.49 -21.66
N ALA A 70 -13.94 -18.24 -20.65
CA ALA A 70 -14.57 -19.47 -20.18
C ALA A 70 -15.57 -19.30 -19.00
N SER A 71 -15.49 -18.23 -18.18
CA SER A 71 -16.39 -18.05 -17.02
C SER A 71 -16.42 -16.61 -16.52
N ARG A 72 -17.28 -15.77 -17.11
CA ARG A 72 -17.53 -14.39 -16.65
C ARG A 72 -18.75 -14.34 -15.74
N HIS A 73 -18.61 -13.69 -14.59
CA HIS A 73 -19.78 -13.33 -13.78
C HIS A 73 -20.57 -12.21 -14.44
N ASP A 74 -21.88 -12.24 -14.25
CA ASP A 74 -22.78 -11.20 -14.77
C ASP A 74 -22.53 -9.84 -14.09
N ALA A 75 -22.81 -8.74 -14.78
CA ALA A 75 -22.58 -7.39 -14.27
C ALA A 75 -23.37 -7.12 -12.97
N SER A 76 -24.56 -7.72 -12.86
CA SER A 76 -25.38 -7.69 -11.65
C SER A 76 -24.68 -8.37 -10.46
N TYR A 77 -24.00 -9.49 -10.71
CA TYR A 77 -23.23 -10.19 -9.67
C TYR A 77 -22.01 -9.35 -9.25
N VAL A 78 -21.25 -8.83 -10.20
CA VAL A 78 -20.02 -8.07 -9.92
C VAL A 78 -20.27 -6.79 -9.11
N LEU A 79 -21.39 -6.10 -9.36
CA LEU A 79 -21.68 -4.81 -8.71
C LEU A 79 -22.61 -4.93 -7.50
N ALA A 80 -23.48 -5.93 -7.44
CA ALA A 80 -24.52 -6.01 -6.40
C ALA A 80 -24.44 -7.26 -5.51
N HIS A 81 -23.65 -8.28 -5.87
CA HIS A 81 -23.53 -9.47 -5.04
C HIS A 81 -22.65 -9.22 -3.81
N TYR A 82 -23.20 -9.47 -2.64
CA TYR A 82 -22.51 -9.38 -1.37
C TYR A 82 -22.93 -10.53 -0.46
N ASP A 83 -22.00 -11.44 -0.18
CA ASP A 83 -22.21 -12.54 0.75
C ASP A 83 -21.79 -12.15 2.17
N LYS A 84 -22.70 -12.33 3.13
CA LYS A 84 -22.51 -12.01 4.55
C LYS A 84 -22.03 -13.22 5.36
N SER A 85 -22.08 -14.42 4.79
CA SER A 85 -21.95 -15.69 5.51
C SER A 85 -20.55 -15.93 6.04
N PHE A 86 -19.53 -15.45 5.34
CA PHE A 86 -18.13 -15.75 5.65
C PHE A 86 -17.48 -14.85 6.70
N ALA A 87 -17.99 -13.63 6.87
CA ALA A 87 -17.34 -12.65 7.72
C ALA A 87 -17.71 -12.80 9.21
N GLY A 88 -18.83 -13.45 9.55
CA GLY A 88 -19.28 -13.62 10.94
C GLY A 88 -19.84 -12.36 11.61
N TRP A 89 -19.69 -11.18 10.99
CA TRP A 89 -20.19 -9.88 11.47
C TRP A 89 -21.48 -9.42 10.77
N GLY A 90 -22.12 -10.30 9.99
CA GLY A 90 -23.33 -9.99 9.23
C GLY A 90 -23.14 -8.80 8.28
N THR A 91 -24.02 -7.80 8.40
CA THR A 91 -23.97 -6.58 7.55
C THR A 91 -22.76 -5.68 7.87
N PHE A 92 -22.18 -5.76 9.07
CA PHE A 92 -21.07 -4.89 9.47
C PHE A 92 -19.77 -5.14 8.66
N SER A 93 -19.63 -6.32 8.07
CA SER A 93 -18.49 -6.69 7.22
C SER A 93 -18.33 -5.81 5.98
N PHE A 94 -19.39 -5.11 5.56
CA PHE A 94 -19.33 -4.10 4.50
C PHE A 94 -18.39 -2.95 4.89
N PHE A 95 -18.47 -2.46 6.13
CA PHE A 95 -17.60 -1.39 6.62
C PHE A 95 -16.15 -1.84 6.77
N ILE A 96 -15.93 -3.11 7.12
CA ILE A 96 -14.59 -3.71 7.16
C ILE A 96 -13.98 -3.75 5.75
N GLY A 97 -14.79 -4.08 4.73
CA GLY A 97 -14.37 -4.09 3.32
C GLY A 97 -14.01 -2.72 2.74
N LEU A 98 -14.42 -1.61 3.37
CA LEU A 98 -14.04 -0.26 2.95
C LEU A 98 -12.60 0.12 3.33
N LEU A 99 -11.98 -0.62 4.26
CA LEU A 99 -10.66 -0.29 4.79
C LEU A 99 -9.54 -0.30 3.72
N PRO A 100 -9.44 -1.32 2.84
CA PRO A 100 -8.45 -1.33 1.77
C PRO A 100 -8.67 -0.19 0.77
N ALA A 101 -9.92 0.14 0.45
CA ALA A 101 -10.23 1.27 -0.42
C ALA A 101 -9.79 2.59 0.22
N ALA A 102 -10.07 2.81 1.51
CA ALA A 102 -9.59 3.97 2.25
C ALA A 102 -8.06 4.07 2.25
N TYR A 103 -7.36 2.94 2.39
CA TYR A 103 -5.90 2.90 2.31
C TYR A 103 -5.36 3.36 0.96
N THR A 104 -6.00 2.99 -0.17
CA THR A 104 -5.54 3.41 -1.51
C THR A 104 -5.57 4.94 -1.72
N PHE A 105 -6.46 5.65 -1.03
CA PHE A 105 -6.53 7.12 -1.10
C PHE A 105 -5.66 7.82 -0.06
N SER A 106 -5.06 7.09 0.87
CA SER A 106 -4.38 7.65 2.02
C SER A 106 -2.98 8.21 1.72
N ALA A 107 -2.39 7.92 0.56
CA ALA A 107 -1.04 8.33 0.17
C ALA A 107 -1.00 9.75 -0.41
N ILE A 108 -1.51 10.75 0.32
CA ILE A 108 -1.46 12.14 -0.11
C ILE A 108 -0.13 12.74 0.35
N ALA A 109 0.72 13.16 -0.60
CA ALA A 109 2.09 13.64 -0.36
C ALA A 109 2.16 15.04 0.28
N MET A 110 1.51 15.23 1.44
CA MET A 110 1.55 16.48 2.20
C MET A 110 2.88 16.71 2.91
N SER A 111 3.68 15.66 3.11
CA SER A 111 5.01 15.80 3.73
C SER A 111 5.98 16.60 2.86
N MET A 112 5.73 16.73 1.55
CA MET A 112 6.61 17.35 0.55
C MET A 112 6.20 18.75 0.12
N VAL A 113 5.35 19.40 0.92
CA VAL A 113 4.90 20.77 0.63
C VAL A 113 6.07 21.75 0.63
N GLU A 114 7.07 21.55 1.51
CA GLU A 114 8.27 22.39 1.60
C GLU A 114 9.18 22.28 0.35
N GLU A 115 9.15 21.16 -0.37
CA GLU A 115 9.96 20.92 -1.58
C GLU A 115 9.24 21.37 -2.87
N CYS A 116 7.98 21.80 -2.77
CA CYS A 116 7.11 22.09 -3.92
C CYS A 116 7.18 23.57 -4.32
N ALA A 117 7.67 23.85 -5.54
CA ALA A 117 7.65 25.21 -6.08
C ALA A 117 6.21 25.70 -6.33
N HIS A 118 5.81 26.82 -5.71
CA HIS A 118 4.43 27.35 -5.71
C HIS A 118 3.43 26.40 -5.01
N SER A 119 3.76 26.00 -3.78
CA SER A 119 2.98 25.05 -2.98
C SER A 119 1.52 25.48 -2.76
N ALA A 120 1.24 26.77 -2.57
CA ALA A 120 -0.11 27.30 -2.34
C ALA A 120 -1.12 26.94 -3.46
N ILE A 121 -0.67 26.83 -4.71
CA ILE A 121 -1.53 26.53 -5.87
C ILE A 121 -1.36 25.08 -6.33
N LYS A 122 -0.12 24.59 -6.41
CA LYS A 122 0.16 23.27 -6.99
C LYS A 122 -0.26 22.14 -6.06
N VAL A 123 -0.09 22.28 -4.75
CA VAL A 123 -0.44 21.21 -3.79
C VAL A 123 -1.95 20.98 -3.77
N PRO A 124 -2.82 21.99 -3.60
CA PRO A 124 -4.27 21.77 -3.64
C PRO A 124 -4.75 21.18 -4.97
N ARG A 125 -4.21 21.65 -6.10
CA ARG A 125 -4.52 21.10 -7.43
C ARG A 125 -4.09 19.64 -7.55
N ALA A 126 -2.89 19.29 -7.10
CA ALA A 126 -2.40 17.92 -7.14
C ALA A 126 -3.26 16.99 -6.29
N ILE A 127 -3.66 17.42 -5.09
CA ILE A 127 -4.57 16.65 -4.23
C ILE A 127 -5.92 16.46 -4.93
N ALA A 128 -6.53 17.52 -5.44
CA ALA A 128 -7.82 17.47 -6.12
C ALA A 128 -7.81 16.59 -7.38
N LEU A 129 -6.70 16.56 -8.14
CA LEU A 129 -6.52 15.70 -9.31
C LEU A 129 -6.19 14.25 -8.94
N SER A 130 -5.45 14.03 -7.85
CA SER A 130 -5.03 12.69 -7.44
C SER A 130 -6.20 11.78 -7.04
N VAL A 131 -7.24 12.34 -6.41
CA VAL A 131 -8.42 11.57 -5.97
C VAL A 131 -9.17 10.93 -7.16
N PRO A 132 -9.65 11.67 -8.17
CA PRO A 132 -10.35 11.06 -9.31
C PRO A 132 -9.43 10.17 -10.15
N VAL A 133 -8.14 10.50 -10.28
CA VAL A 133 -7.18 9.66 -11.02
C VAL A 133 -6.95 8.32 -10.31
N ASN A 134 -6.71 8.33 -9.00
CA ASN A 134 -6.53 7.10 -8.22
C ASN A 134 -7.83 6.28 -8.16
N GLY A 135 -8.98 6.94 -8.03
CA GLY A 135 -10.28 6.28 -8.01
C GLY A 135 -10.59 5.59 -9.33
N THR A 136 -10.40 6.27 -10.46
CA THR A 136 -10.60 5.65 -11.78
C THR A 136 -9.60 4.53 -12.05
N ALA A 137 -8.31 4.74 -11.77
CA ALA A 137 -7.29 3.71 -11.90
C ALA A 137 -7.58 2.46 -11.04
N GLY A 138 -8.01 2.65 -9.79
CA GLY A 138 -8.41 1.57 -8.89
C GLY A 138 -9.62 0.79 -9.41
N LEU A 139 -10.62 1.47 -9.97
CA LEU A 139 -11.78 0.81 -10.58
C LEU A 139 -11.39 -0.04 -11.79
N PHE A 140 -10.53 0.46 -12.68
CA PHE A 140 -10.03 -0.30 -13.82
C PHE A 140 -9.21 -1.54 -13.42
N PHE A 141 -8.57 -1.50 -12.25
CA PHE A 141 -7.88 -2.65 -11.69
C PHE A 141 -8.82 -3.67 -11.04
N ILE A 142 -9.81 -3.21 -10.27
CA ILE A 142 -10.69 -4.08 -9.48
C ILE A 142 -11.79 -4.73 -10.32
N ILE A 143 -12.41 -3.99 -11.25
CA ILE A 143 -13.56 -4.50 -12.02
C ILE A 143 -13.22 -5.79 -12.80
N PRO A 144 -12.12 -5.89 -13.57
CA PRO A 144 -11.77 -7.11 -14.28
C PRO A 144 -11.54 -8.31 -13.35
N LEU A 145 -10.93 -8.06 -12.18
CA LEU A 145 -10.73 -9.09 -11.17
C LEU A 145 -12.06 -9.59 -10.63
N CYS A 146 -13.01 -8.69 -10.34
CA CYS A 146 -14.32 -9.07 -9.84
C CYS A 146 -15.15 -9.89 -10.85
N VAL A 147 -15.05 -9.59 -12.14
CA VAL A 147 -15.70 -10.36 -13.22
C VAL A 147 -15.20 -11.81 -13.28
N THR A 148 -13.97 -12.05 -12.83
CA THR A 148 -13.25 -13.33 -12.97
C THR A 148 -12.98 -14.02 -11.63
N LEU A 149 -13.65 -13.59 -10.57
CA LEU A 149 -13.49 -14.16 -9.24
C LEU A 149 -13.85 -15.66 -9.22
N PRO A 150 -12.99 -16.53 -8.66
CA PRO A 150 -13.38 -17.87 -8.27
C PRO A 150 -14.37 -17.84 -7.10
N ALA A 151 -14.92 -19.00 -6.73
CA ALA A 151 -15.84 -19.11 -5.59
C ALA A 151 -15.20 -18.52 -4.31
N GLN A 152 -15.99 -17.76 -3.54
CA GLN A 152 -15.49 -17.03 -2.37
C GLN A 152 -14.86 -17.95 -1.31
N ALA A 153 -15.39 -19.18 -1.17
CA ALA A 153 -14.83 -20.20 -0.28
C ALA A 153 -13.37 -20.55 -0.63
N ASP A 154 -13.02 -20.57 -1.91
CA ASP A 154 -11.66 -20.89 -2.37
C ASP A 154 -10.70 -19.73 -2.13
N ILE A 155 -11.19 -18.50 -2.23
CA ILE A 155 -10.40 -17.28 -1.98
C ILE A 155 -10.04 -17.16 -0.49
N ILE A 156 -10.98 -17.49 0.39
CA ILE A 156 -10.76 -17.46 1.85
C ILE A 156 -9.77 -18.54 2.26
N ASN A 157 -9.85 -19.72 1.64
CA ASN A 157 -8.93 -20.82 1.87
C ASN A 157 -7.64 -20.72 1.02
N ALA A 158 -7.42 -19.59 0.36
CA ALA A 158 -6.26 -19.40 -0.51
C ALA A 158 -4.94 -19.59 0.27
N PRO A 159 -3.90 -20.21 -0.35
CA PRO A 159 -2.61 -20.40 0.29
C PRO A 159 -2.04 -19.09 0.84
N SER A 160 -1.56 -19.13 2.09
CA SER A 160 -1.04 -17.97 2.83
C SER A 160 -2.05 -16.82 3.06
N GLY A 161 -3.35 -17.02 2.88
CA GLY A 161 -4.38 -16.00 3.15
C GLY A 161 -4.28 -14.78 2.21
N GLN A 162 -3.88 -15.00 0.96
CA GLN A 162 -3.68 -13.93 -0.03
C GLN A 162 -4.56 -14.17 -1.26
N ALA A 163 -5.58 -13.34 -1.44
CA ALA A 163 -6.55 -13.46 -2.52
C ALA A 163 -5.95 -13.22 -3.91
N LEU A 164 -5.15 -12.16 -4.07
CA LEU A 164 -4.69 -11.71 -5.38
C LEU A 164 -3.79 -12.74 -6.12
N PRO A 165 -2.80 -13.38 -5.46
CA PRO A 165 -2.04 -14.48 -6.04
C PRO A 165 -2.88 -15.64 -6.55
N TYR A 166 -3.90 -16.01 -5.76
CA TYR A 166 -4.79 -17.10 -6.09
C TYR A 166 -5.69 -16.78 -7.28
N ILE A 167 -6.31 -15.59 -7.29
CA ILE A 167 -7.21 -15.14 -8.36
C ILE A 167 -6.46 -15.12 -9.69
N LEU A 168 -5.29 -14.47 -9.77
CA LEU A 168 -4.57 -14.37 -11.04
C LEU A 168 -4.06 -15.73 -11.55
N HIS A 169 -3.69 -16.65 -10.66
CA HIS A 169 -3.34 -18.02 -11.07
C HIS A 169 -4.57 -18.78 -11.61
N TRP A 170 -5.72 -18.65 -10.93
CA TRP A 170 -6.97 -19.28 -11.34
C TRP A 170 -7.44 -18.78 -12.70
N VAL A 171 -7.39 -17.46 -12.93
CA VAL A 171 -7.79 -16.84 -14.20
C VAL A 171 -6.86 -17.22 -15.34
N MET A 172 -5.54 -17.24 -15.09
CA MET A 172 -4.57 -17.54 -16.13
C MET A 172 -4.58 -19.00 -16.56
N GLY A 173 -4.84 -19.95 -15.65
CA GLY A 173 -4.85 -21.39 -15.91
C GLY A 173 -3.49 -22.00 -16.28
N SER A 174 -2.54 -21.18 -16.72
CA SER A 174 -1.15 -21.50 -17.05
C SER A 174 -0.21 -21.03 -15.95
N ALA A 175 0.65 -21.95 -15.49
CA ALA A 175 1.64 -21.69 -14.45
C ALA A 175 2.64 -20.58 -14.84
N GLY A 176 2.98 -20.46 -16.13
CA GLY A 176 3.92 -19.43 -16.60
C GLY A 176 3.32 -18.03 -16.60
N ASP A 177 2.10 -17.90 -17.10
CA ASP A 177 1.43 -16.60 -17.27
C ASP A 177 0.97 -16.01 -15.93
N GLY A 178 0.51 -16.87 -15.01
CA GLY A 178 0.21 -16.49 -13.63
C GLY A 178 1.45 -15.95 -12.89
N LEU A 179 2.62 -16.57 -13.08
CA LEU A 179 3.87 -16.13 -12.46
C LEU A 179 4.36 -14.80 -13.04
N GLY A 180 4.24 -14.62 -14.36
CA GLY A 180 4.59 -13.37 -15.04
C GLY A 180 3.78 -12.19 -14.51
N LEU A 181 2.45 -12.35 -14.41
CA LEU A 181 1.57 -11.29 -13.90
C LEU A 181 1.79 -11.03 -12.40
N MET A 182 2.07 -12.07 -11.61
CA MET A 182 2.48 -11.91 -10.22
C MET A 182 3.73 -11.06 -10.09
N PHE A 183 4.75 -11.36 -10.89
CA PHE A 183 6.02 -10.64 -10.86
C PHE A 183 5.81 -9.15 -11.12
N LEU A 184 5.01 -8.80 -12.13
CA LEU A 184 4.66 -7.42 -12.45
C LEU A 184 4.04 -6.69 -11.25
N VAL A 185 3.03 -7.29 -10.61
CA VAL A 185 2.38 -6.73 -9.42
C VAL A 185 3.37 -6.56 -8.26
N ARG A 186 4.36 -7.46 -8.13
CA ARG A 186 5.37 -7.33 -7.07
C ARG A 186 6.31 -6.17 -7.25
N VAL A 187 6.69 -5.88 -8.47
CA VAL A 187 7.52 -4.72 -8.78
C VAL A 187 6.79 -3.44 -8.32
N ILE A 188 5.46 -3.34 -8.50
CA ILE A 188 4.68 -2.21 -7.94
C ILE A 188 4.78 -2.17 -6.42
N THR A 189 4.60 -3.31 -5.74
CA THR A 189 4.64 -3.35 -4.26
C THR A 189 6.00 -2.90 -3.72
N LEU A 190 7.09 -3.26 -4.41
CA LEU A 190 8.44 -2.83 -4.05
C LEU A 190 8.61 -1.32 -4.22
N PHE A 191 8.21 -0.77 -5.37
CA PHE A 191 8.26 0.68 -5.59
C PHE A 191 7.42 1.45 -4.56
N CYS A 192 6.20 0.98 -4.28
CA CYS A 192 5.33 1.56 -3.26
C CYS A 192 5.97 1.52 -1.87
N SER A 193 6.61 0.40 -1.49
CA SER A 193 7.35 0.31 -0.23
C SER A 193 8.45 1.35 -0.13
N ILE A 194 9.22 1.55 -1.20
CA ILE A 194 10.31 2.55 -1.23
C ILE A 194 9.74 3.96 -1.05
N SER A 195 8.70 4.33 -1.82
CA SER A 195 8.09 5.66 -1.76
C SER A 195 7.48 5.95 -0.37
N ILE A 196 6.80 4.98 0.25
CA ILE A 196 6.25 5.14 1.60
C ILE A 196 7.34 5.25 2.65
N THR A 197 8.39 4.43 2.59
CA THR A 197 9.51 4.50 3.54
C THR A 197 10.21 5.86 3.48
N VAL A 198 10.38 6.43 2.29
CA VAL A 198 10.91 7.78 2.10
C VAL A 198 9.98 8.85 2.66
N ALA A 199 8.68 8.76 2.39
CA ALA A 199 7.71 9.72 2.92
C ALA A 199 7.68 9.68 4.45
N ALA A 200 7.68 8.48 5.05
CA ALA A 200 7.75 8.29 6.49
C ALA A 200 9.04 8.87 7.07
N LEU A 201 10.19 8.64 6.43
CA LEU A 201 11.48 9.23 6.82
C LEU A 201 11.41 10.74 6.91
N ARG A 202 10.86 11.41 5.89
CA ARG A 202 10.73 12.86 5.84
C ARG A 202 9.82 13.39 6.94
N SER A 203 8.69 12.73 7.18
CA SER A 203 7.78 13.08 8.28
C SER A 203 8.46 12.91 9.64
N THR A 204 9.17 11.80 9.88
CA THR A 204 9.91 11.57 11.13
C THR A 204 11.03 12.60 11.31
N TRP A 205 11.72 12.97 10.23
CA TRP A 205 12.75 14.00 10.29
C TRP A 205 12.17 15.39 10.59
N ALA A 206 11.03 15.76 10.01
CA ALA A 206 10.35 17.02 10.31
C ALA A 206 9.93 17.08 11.80
N VAL A 207 9.34 16.00 12.32
CA VAL A 207 8.99 15.91 13.75
C VAL A 207 10.23 15.95 14.64
N ALA A 208 11.35 15.36 14.21
CA ALA A 208 12.63 15.45 14.92
C ALA A 208 13.19 16.89 14.90
N ARG A 209 13.07 17.60 13.77
CA ARG A 209 13.49 19.01 13.61
C ARG A 209 12.77 19.91 14.60
N ASP A 210 11.48 19.64 14.84
CA ASP A 210 10.64 20.41 15.75
C ASP A 210 10.86 20.02 17.24
N GLY A 211 11.78 19.11 17.52
CA GLY A 211 12.17 18.75 18.89
C GLY A 211 11.20 17.81 19.61
N ALA A 212 10.19 17.27 18.92
CA ALA A 212 9.16 16.43 19.52
C ALA A 212 9.59 14.99 19.82
N LEU A 213 10.76 14.56 19.33
CA LEU A 213 11.31 13.22 19.60
C LEU A 213 12.37 13.23 20.71
N PRO A 214 12.38 12.22 21.61
CA PRO A 214 13.48 12.05 22.56
C PRO A 214 14.79 11.82 21.79
N LEU A 215 15.86 12.51 22.19
CA LEU A 215 17.13 12.59 21.46
C LEU A 215 17.00 13.16 20.02
N ALA A 216 16.09 14.10 19.79
CA ALA A 216 15.91 14.80 18.50
C ALA A 216 17.22 15.16 17.77
N ARG A 217 18.26 15.61 18.52
CA ARG A 217 19.59 15.96 17.97
C ARG A 217 20.35 14.81 17.31
N PHE A 218 20.03 13.56 17.62
CA PHE A 218 20.60 12.38 16.96
C PHE A 218 19.86 12.07 15.65
N TRP A 219 18.53 12.14 15.67
CA TRP A 219 17.65 11.83 14.54
C TRP A 219 17.64 12.92 13.46
N THR A 220 17.93 14.18 13.82
CA THR A 220 18.00 15.29 12.85
C THR A 220 19.28 15.32 12.03
N ARG A 221 20.31 14.52 12.37
CA ARG A 221 21.60 14.54 11.65
C ARG A 221 21.44 13.99 10.24
N VAL A 222 21.55 14.88 9.25
CA VAL A 222 21.52 14.53 7.82
C VAL A 222 22.94 14.21 7.34
N HIS A 223 23.10 13.09 6.63
CA HIS A 223 24.37 12.77 5.98
C HIS A 223 24.53 13.56 4.68
N LEU A 224 25.54 14.44 4.60
CA LEU A 224 25.80 15.32 3.45
C LEU A 224 25.95 14.59 2.10
N ARG A 225 26.53 13.38 2.07
CA ARG A 225 26.70 12.62 0.82
C ARG A 225 25.42 11.92 0.34
N LEU A 226 24.51 11.61 1.25
CA LEU A 226 23.29 10.84 0.98
C LEU A 226 22.05 11.74 0.90
N GLY A 227 22.11 12.94 1.48
CA GLY A 227 21.01 13.90 1.50
C GLY A 227 19.83 13.44 2.37
N LEU A 228 20.04 12.50 3.31
CA LEU A 228 19.00 11.93 4.16
C LEU A 228 19.50 11.62 5.57
N SER A 229 18.58 11.55 6.54
CA SER A 229 18.88 11.11 7.91
C SER A 229 18.85 9.58 8.01
N VAL A 230 20.04 8.96 7.96
CA VAL A 230 20.19 7.49 8.03
C VAL A 230 19.70 6.97 9.39
N TRP A 231 19.89 7.73 10.47
CA TRP A 231 19.45 7.35 11.80
C TRP A 231 17.93 7.32 11.93
N SER A 232 17.22 8.31 11.38
CA SER A 232 15.75 8.28 11.35
C SER A 232 15.23 7.11 10.52
N LEU A 233 15.90 6.78 9.42
CA LEU A 233 15.57 5.63 8.59
C LEU A 233 15.80 4.30 9.34
N ALA A 234 16.90 4.21 10.11
CA ALA A 234 17.20 3.06 10.94
C ALA A 234 16.16 2.88 12.07
N LEU A 235 15.70 3.98 12.68
CA LEU A 235 14.64 3.94 13.69
C LEU A 235 13.32 3.43 13.10
N LEU A 236 12.92 3.97 11.94
CA LEU A 236 11.70 3.54 11.25
C LEU A 236 11.74 2.06 10.90
N THR A 237 12.85 1.60 10.34
CA THR A 237 13.02 0.19 9.99
C THR A 237 13.09 -0.69 11.22
N LEU A 238 13.74 -0.28 12.30
CA LEU A 238 13.71 -1.00 13.58
C LEU A 238 12.29 -1.15 14.13
N ILE A 239 11.50 -0.07 14.15
CA ILE A 239 10.10 -0.10 14.60
C ILE A 239 9.29 -1.05 13.73
N GLN A 240 9.45 -0.98 12.40
CA GLN A 240 8.77 -1.88 11.46
C GLN A 240 9.14 -3.34 11.72
N MET A 241 10.42 -3.63 11.97
CA MET A 241 10.91 -4.97 12.29
C MET A 241 10.34 -5.49 13.60
N LEU A 242 10.25 -4.63 14.64
CA LEU A 242 9.65 -4.96 15.94
C LEU A 242 8.15 -5.29 15.81
N LEU A 243 7.42 -4.50 15.03
CA LEU A 243 6.01 -4.78 14.73
C LEU A 243 5.83 -6.09 13.96
N GLY A 244 6.81 -6.48 13.15
CA GLY A 244 6.85 -7.79 12.48
C GLY A 244 6.87 -8.98 13.44
N LEU A 245 7.44 -8.85 14.66
CA LEU A 245 7.44 -9.94 15.64
C LEU A 245 6.02 -10.31 16.10
N ILE A 246 5.05 -9.39 16.02
CA ILE A 246 3.66 -9.67 16.39
C ILE A 246 3.10 -10.84 15.57
N ASN A 247 3.54 -10.97 14.32
CA ASN A 247 3.11 -12.06 13.44
C ASN A 247 3.61 -13.46 13.91
N LEU A 248 4.64 -13.55 14.76
CA LEU A 248 5.04 -14.82 15.38
C LEU A 248 4.02 -15.29 16.41
N GLY A 249 3.42 -14.36 17.15
CA GLY A 249 2.42 -14.67 18.16
C GLY A 249 1.05 -14.95 17.53
N SER A 250 0.59 -14.05 16.65
CA SER A 250 -0.67 -14.24 15.94
C SER A 250 -0.72 -13.42 14.65
N SER A 251 -1.09 -14.08 13.55
CA SER A 251 -1.36 -13.43 12.27
C SER A 251 -2.60 -12.53 12.32
N SER A 252 -3.60 -12.86 13.14
CA SER A 252 -4.79 -12.02 13.32
C SER A 252 -4.47 -10.74 14.10
N ALA A 253 -3.57 -10.81 15.08
CA ALA A 253 -3.10 -9.63 15.80
C ALA A 253 -2.32 -8.69 14.87
N PHE A 254 -1.49 -9.24 14.00
CA PHE A 254 -0.75 -8.46 13.01
C PHE A 254 -1.69 -7.76 12.00
N THR A 255 -2.67 -8.46 11.43
CA THR A 255 -3.62 -7.85 10.47
C THR A 255 -4.53 -6.81 11.13
N ALA A 256 -4.93 -7.03 12.38
CA ALA A 256 -5.65 -6.03 13.17
C ALA A 256 -4.80 -4.78 13.38
N PHE A 257 -3.51 -4.92 13.73
CA PHE A 257 -2.61 -3.79 13.89
C PHE A 257 -2.42 -3.00 12.59
N VAL A 258 -2.21 -3.67 11.46
CA VAL A 258 -2.10 -3.01 10.14
C VAL A 258 -3.36 -2.23 9.81
N SER A 259 -4.54 -2.78 10.14
CA SER A 259 -5.84 -2.11 9.97
C SER A 259 -5.94 -0.82 10.80
N VAL A 260 -5.46 -0.86 12.05
CA VAL A 260 -5.39 0.33 12.92
C VAL A 260 -4.47 1.40 12.32
N GLY A 261 -3.39 1.03 11.63
CA GLY A 261 -2.52 1.97 10.93
C GLY A 261 -3.26 2.82 9.90
N VAL A 262 -4.20 2.23 9.15
CA VAL A 262 -5.05 2.97 8.19
C VAL A 262 -5.95 3.97 8.91
N ILE A 263 -6.53 3.56 10.04
CA ILE A 263 -7.40 4.42 10.86
C ILE A 263 -6.60 5.57 11.48
N ALA A 264 -5.39 5.29 11.97
CA ALA A 264 -4.49 6.30 12.53
C ALA A 264 -4.09 7.34 11.48
N LEU A 265 -3.86 6.92 10.23
CA LEU A 265 -3.57 7.82 9.12
C LEU A 265 -4.80 8.68 8.77
N ALA A 266 -6.00 8.10 8.75
CA ALA A 266 -7.24 8.86 8.57
C ALA A 266 -7.46 9.88 9.70
N ALA A 267 -7.17 9.50 10.96
CA ALA A 267 -7.22 10.41 12.11
C ALA A 267 -6.18 11.53 11.98
N ALA A 268 -4.97 11.23 11.52
CA ALA A 268 -3.92 12.23 11.29
C ALA A 268 -4.35 13.29 10.25
N TYR A 269 -5.15 12.91 9.25
CA TYR A 269 -5.76 13.87 8.31
C TYR A 269 -6.98 14.60 8.88
N ALA A 270 -7.76 13.96 9.75
CA ALA A 270 -8.91 14.58 10.39
C ALA A 270 -8.52 15.71 11.35
N ILE A 271 -7.38 15.60 12.05
CA ILE A 271 -6.89 16.62 13.00
C ILE A 271 -6.75 18.00 12.35
N PRO A 272 -5.94 18.23 11.29
CA PRO A 272 -5.79 19.55 10.69
C PRO A 272 -7.10 20.07 10.07
N ILE A 273 -7.95 19.19 9.54
CA ILE A 273 -9.28 19.58 9.01
C ILE A 273 -10.17 20.08 10.15
N SER A 274 -10.22 19.36 11.26
CA SER A 274 -11.02 19.75 12.44
C SER A 274 -10.55 21.07 13.05
N LEU A 275 -9.24 21.29 13.17
CA LEU A 275 -8.67 22.56 13.62
C LEU A 275 -8.98 23.71 12.65
N SER A 276 -8.88 23.47 11.34
CA SER A 276 -9.25 24.47 10.33
C SER A 276 -10.73 24.85 10.41
N LEU A 277 -11.62 23.88 10.64
CA LEU A 277 -13.04 24.11 10.84
C LEU A 277 -13.33 24.86 12.14
N TRP A 278 -12.64 24.52 13.24
CA TRP A 278 -12.76 25.22 14.52
C TRP A 278 -12.38 26.69 14.37
N HIS A 279 -11.26 26.98 13.69
CA HIS A 279 -10.82 28.37 13.44
C HIS A 279 -11.62 29.06 12.32
N CYS A 280 -12.79 28.56 11.93
CA CYS A 280 -13.65 29.11 10.88
C CYS A 280 -12.90 29.38 9.56
N ARG A 281 -11.88 28.59 9.25
CA ARG A 281 -10.99 28.77 8.08
C ARG A 281 -10.32 30.15 8.01
N ALA A 282 -10.14 30.84 9.15
CA ALA A 282 -9.54 32.19 9.19
C ALA A 282 -8.14 32.23 8.56
N GLU A 283 -7.33 31.19 8.77
CA GLU A 283 -5.99 31.06 8.19
C GLU A 283 -6.01 30.75 6.69
N VAL A 284 -7.04 30.06 6.19
CA VAL A 284 -7.20 29.79 4.75
C VAL A 284 -7.63 31.05 4.00
N ALA A 285 -8.41 31.93 4.64
CA ALA A 285 -8.83 33.21 4.08
C ALA A 285 -7.70 34.25 4.00
N ARG A 286 -6.61 34.05 4.76
CA ARG A 286 -5.43 34.92 4.78
C ARG A 286 -4.22 34.33 4.03
N ALA A 287 -4.35 33.12 3.49
CA ALA A 287 -3.29 32.49 2.72
C ALA A 287 -3.06 33.25 1.40
N PRO A 288 -1.80 33.60 1.06
CA PRO A 288 -1.46 34.32 -0.17
C PRO A 288 -1.63 33.47 -1.44
#